data_AF-A0A1B6I506-F1
#
_entry.id   AF-A0A1B6I506-F1
#
_cell.length_a   1.000
_cell.length_b   1.000
_cell.length_c   1.000
_cell.angle_alpha   90.00
_cell.angle_beta   90.00
_cell.angle_gamma   90.00
#
_symmetry.space_group_name_H-M   'P 1'
#
loop_
_entity.id
_entity.type
_entity.pdbx_description
1 polymer ?
#
loop_
_entity_poly.entity_id
_entity_poly.type
_entity_poly.pdbx_seq_one_letter_code
_entity_poly.pdbx_strand_id
1 'polypeptide(L)'
;ADFVKTKKMQPDVRKSVHPITASFDGDVDRLMFYNSEMRLFDGDAQAAYIVHYIKGLVDAEGIQCSIGVVLSFYSNMGAVEYLQKNFKVVFAQTGVKNFVREARSFDVGVYYEPNGHGSIHFSRKFLD
;
A
#
# COMPACT_ATOMS: atom_id res chain seq x y z
N ALA A 1 -10.97 9.61 -1.58
CA ALA A 1 -10.13 8.70 -2.36
C ALA A 1 -10.86 8.22 -3.63
N ASP A 2 -12.09 7.71 -3.50
CA ASP A 2 -12.84 7.06 -4.59
C ASP A 2 -13.01 7.91 -5.85
N PHE A 3 -13.38 9.18 -5.73
CA PHE A 3 -13.51 10.10 -6.88
C PHE A 3 -12.20 10.18 -7.68
N VAL A 4 -11.08 10.39 -6.99
CA VAL A 4 -9.75 10.50 -7.62
C VAL A 4 -9.35 9.20 -8.29
N LYS A 5 -9.55 8.05 -7.63
CA LYS A 5 -9.20 6.73 -8.19
C LYS A 5 -10.03 6.39 -9.43
N THR A 6 -11.33 6.67 -9.41
CA THR A 6 -12.26 6.28 -10.48
C THR A 6 -12.25 7.26 -11.65
N LYS A 7 -12.24 8.57 -11.38
CA LYS A 7 -12.28 9.63 -12.41
C LYS A 7 -10.89 10.03 -12.91
N LYS A 8 -9.83 9.67 -12.19
CA LYS A 8 -8.44 10.03 -12.51
C LYS A 8 -8.27 11.54 -12.75
N MET A 9 -8.96 12.34 -11.95
CA MET A 9 -8.88 13.81 -11.97
C MET A 9 -8.91 14.38 -10.55
N GLN A 10 -8.47 15.64 -10.42
CA GLN A 10 -8.54 16.35 -9.14
C GLN A 10 -10.00 16.67 -8.80
N PRO A 11 -10.40 16.60 -7.53
CA PRO A 11 -11.69 17.11 -7.11
C PRO A 11 -11.78 18.62 -7.40
N ASP A 12 -12.97 19.10 -7.75
CA ASP A 12 -13.22 20.52 -7.99
C ASP A 12 -13.34 21.29 -6.66
N VAL A 13 -12.20 21.42 -6.00
CA VAL A 13 -12.01 22.13 -4.73
C VAL A 13 -10.78 23.03 -4.86
N ARG A 14 -10.44 23.76 -3.79
CA ARG A 14 -9.21 24.58 -3.77
C ARG A 14 -8.00 23.72 -4.15
N LYS A 15 -7.39 24.04 -5.29
CA LYS A 15 -6.19 23.34 -5.77
C LYS A 15 -5.06 23.47 -4.77
N SER A 16 -4.46 22.34 -4.44
CA SER A 16 -3.24 22.29 -3.64
C SER A 16 -2.09 22.91 -4.43
N VAL A 17 -1.25 23.70 -3.74
CA VAL A 17 0.03 24.20 -4.29
C VAL A 17 1.18 23.22 -4.05
N HIS A 18 0.92 22.11 -3.34
CA HIS A 18 1.94 21.11 -3.04
C HIS A 18 2.15 20.15 -4.23
N PRO A 19 3.39 19.69 -4.44
CA PRO A 19 3.73 18.79 -5.55
C PRO A 19 3.06 17.41 -5.43
N ILE A 20 2.74 16.99 -4.19
CA ILE A 20 1.96 15.80 -3.89
C ILE A 20 0.72 16.23 -3.11
N THR A 21 -0.43 15.76 -3.56
CA THR A 21 -1.73 15.97 -2.93
C THR A 21 -2.29 14.63 -2.50
N ALA A 22 -3.08 14.62 -1.42
CA ALA A 22 -3.76 13.45 -0.91
C ALA A 22 -5.27 13.68 -0.85
N SER A 23 -6.05 12.62 -1.06
CA SER A 23 -7.50 12.63 -0.89
C SER A 23 -7.96 11.45 -0.03
N PHE A 24 -8.50 11.75 1.14
CA PHE A 24 -9.25 10.80 1.97
C PHE A 24 -10.64 10.52 1.37
N ASP A 25 -11.23 9.37 1.69
CA ASP A 25 -12.65 9.11 1.48
C ASP A 25 -13.51 9.53 2.68
N GLY A 26 -14.78 9.12 2.72
CA GLY A 26 -15.80 9.72 3.59
C GLY A 26 -15.63 9.42 5.07
N ASP A 27 -15.11 8.24 5.42
CA ASP A 27 -14.81 7.80 6.79
C ASP A 27 -13.30 7.66 7.06
N VAL A 28 -12.47 8.09 6.10
CA VAL A 28 -11.00 8.20 6.24
C VAL A 28 -10.32 6.83 6.37
N ASP A 29 -10.90 5.79 5.77
CA ASP A 29 -10.28 4.44 5.71
C ASP A 29 -9.42 4.22 4.44
N ARG A 30 -9.51 5.12 3.46
CA ARG A 30 -8.70 5.11 2.23
C ARG A 30 -7.89 6.37 2.03
N LEU A 31 -6.67 6.18 1.54
CA LEU A 31 -5.77 7.25 1.16
C LEU A 31 -5.33 7.12 -0.29
N MET A 32 -5.47 8.20 -1.06
CA MET A 32 -5.02 8.28 -2.45
C MET A 32 -4.11 9.48 -2.64
N PHE A 33 -2.90 9.27 -3.16
CA PHE A 33 -1.99 10.35 -3.50
C PHE A 33 -1.96 10.61 -5.01
N TYR A 34 -1.67 11.85 -5.39
CA TYR A 34 -1.50 12.24 -6.78
C TYR A 34 -0.67 13.52 -6.91
N ASN A 35 -0.05 13.71 -8.06
CA ASN A 35 0.64 14.96 -8.39
C ASN A 35 -0.22 15.88 -9.28
N SER A 36 0.31 17.05 -9.64
CA SER A 36 -0.36 18.03 -10.51
C SER A 36 -0.70 17.49 -11.91
N GLU A 37 0.03 16.49 -12.39
CA GLU A 37 -0.20 15.80 -13.67
C GLU A 37 -1.18 14.62 -13.58
N MET A 38 -1.83 14.42 -12.42
CA MET A 38 -2.73 13.29 -12.17
C MET A 38 -2.08 11.91 -12.27
N ARG A 39 -0.76 11.83 -12.04
CA ARG A 39 -0.12 10.54 -11.78
C ARG A 39 -0.56 10.08 -10.39
N LEU A 40 -1.28 8.97 -10.34
CA LEU A 40 -1.78 8.38 -9.09
C LEU A 40 -0.67 7.58 -8.43
N PHE A 41 -0.56 7.73 -7.11
CA PHE A 41 0.17 6.81 -6.25
C PHE A 41 -0.89 6.12 -5.37
N ASP A 42 -1.48 5.08 -5.96
CA ASP A 42 -2.58 4.32 -5.36
C ASP A 42 -2.07 3.31 -4.32
N GLY A 43 -2.94 2.41 -3.88
CA GLY A 43 -2.58 1.42 -2.86
C GLY A 43 -1.40 0.53 -3.27
N ASP A 44 -1.26 0.18 -4.56
CA ASP A 44 -0.14 -0.63 -5.03
C ASP A 44 1.19 0.14 -4.91
N ALA A 45 1.18 1.42 -5.29
CA ALA A 45 2.34 2.30 -5.16
C ALA A 45 2.72 2.54 -3.67
N GLN A 46 1.70 2.68 -2.81
CA GLN A 46 1.90 2.80 -1.36
C GLN A 46 2.52 1.53 -0.77
N ALA A 47 1.99 0.35 -1.11
CA ALA A 47 2.57 -0.93 -0.68
C ALA A 47 4.04 -1.05 -1.10
N ALA A 48 4.34 -0.73 -2.36
CA ALA A 48 5.71 -0.79 -2.87
C ALA A 48 6.66 0.15 -2.13
N TYR A 49 6.25 1.40 -1.89
CA TYR A 49 7.07 2.35 -1.15
C TYR A 49 7.28 1.90 0.32
N ILE A 50 6.19 1.55 1.00
CA ILE A 50 6.20 1.22 2.43
C ILE A 50 7.04 -0.02 2.71
N VAL A 51 6.89 -1.09 1.92
CA VAL A 51 7.65 -2.33 2.16
C VAL A 51 9.15 -2.13 1.97
N HIS A 52 9.56 -1.33 0.96
CA HIS A 52 10.97 -0.99 0.75
C HIS A 52 11.52 -0.13 1.88
N TYR A 53 10.74 0.85 2.36
CA TYR A 53 11.13 1.67 3.50
C TYR A 53 11.35 0.81 4.76
N ILE A 54 10.41 -0.07 5.09
CA ILE A 54 10.52 -0.96 6.25
C ILE A 54 11.70 -1.93 6.09
N LYS A 55 11.90 -2.51 4.90
CA LYS A 55 13.04 -3.39 4.62
C LYS A 55 14.36 -2.68 4.89
N GLY A 56 14.50 -1.43 4.46
CA GLY A 56 15.70 -0.63 4.71
C GLY A 56 15.97 -0.41 6.19
N LEU A 57 14.94 -0.17 6.99
CA LEU A 57 15.07 -0.05 8.45
C LEU A 57 15.47 -1.37 9.10
N VAL A 58 14.79 -2.47 8.74
CA VAL A 58 15.08 -3.82 9.26
C VAL A 58 16.51 -4.24 8.94
N ASP A 59 16.98 -3.95 7.73
CA ASP A 59 18.34 -4.27 7.30
C ASP A 59 19.40 -3.44 8.02
N ALA A 60 19.13 -2.14 8.24
CA ALA A 60 20.04 -1.26 8.95
C ALA A 60 20.28 -1.72 10.40
N GLU A 61 19.26 -2.30 11.02
CA GLU A 61 19.33 -2.85 12.39
C GLU A 61 19.79 -4.32 12.43
N GLY A 62 20.03 -4.95 11.27
CA GLY A 62 20.42 -6.37 11.19
C GLY A 62 19.35 -7.34 11.69
N ILE A 63 18.09 -6.93 11.72
CA ILE A 63 16.98 -7.75 12.23
C ILE A 63 16.59 -8.81 11.19
N GLN A 64 16.60 -10.07 11.62
CA GLN A 64 16.11 -11.18 10.77
C GLN A 64 14.61 -11.39 11.00
N CYS A 65 13.79 -11.04 10.01
CA CYS A 65 12.36 -11.28 10.03
C CYS A 65 11.81 -11.59 8.64
N SER A 66 10.63 -12.22 8.59
CA SER A 66 9.91 -12.45 7.35
C SER A 66 9.08 -11.23 6.96
N ILE A 67 9.34 -10.66 5.77
CA ILE A 67 8.59 -9.52 5.23
C ILE A 67 7.83 -9.97 3.98
N GLY A 68 6.54 -9.67 3.91
CA GLY A 68 5.67 -10.01 2.79
C GLY A 68 4.75 -8.88 2.37
N VAL A 69 4.29 -8.97 1.12
CA VAL A 69 3.31 -8.03 0.56
C VAL A 69 2.05 -8.78 0.16
N VAL A 70 0.89 -8.29 0.60
CA VAL A 70 -0.41 -8.83 0.21
C VAL A 70 -1.10 -7.84 -0.73
N LEU A 71 -1.43 -8.32 -1.93
CA LEU A 71 -2.04 -7.53 -3.00
C LEU A 71 -3.40 -8.10 -3.41
N SER A 72 -4.15 -7.26 -4.12
CA SER A 72 -5.42 -7.65 -4.73
C SER A 72 -5.19 -8.33 -6.07
N PHE A 73 -6.15 -9.17 -6.50
CA PHE A 73 -6.22 -9.57 -7.92
C PHE A 73 -6.50 -8.39 -8.87
N TYR A 74 -6.94 -7.23 -8.35
CA TYR A 74 -7.09 -5.99 -9.10
C TYR A 74 -5.80 -5.15 -9.17
N SER A 75 -4.72 -5.59 -8.53
CA SER A 75 -3.46 -4.85 -8.49
C SER A 75 -2.81 -4.79 -9.87
N ASN A 76 -2.10 -3.70 -10.14
CA ASN A 76 -1.39 -3.50 -11.39
C ASN A 76 -0.26 -4.53 -11.55
N MET A 77 -0.19 -5.21 -12.69
CA MET A 77 0.82 -6.25 -12.93
C MET A 77 2.25 -5.71 -12.88
N GLY A 78 2.49 -4.47 -13.30
CA GLY A 78 3.81 -3.84 -13.17
C GLY A 78 4.24 -3.66 -11.71
N ALA A 79 3.30 -3.35 -10.80
CA ALA A 79 3.59 -3.30 -9.37
C ALA A 79 3.85 -4.70 -8.78
N VAL A 80 3.07 -5.70 -9.20
CA VAL A 80 3.28 -7.11 -8.84
C VAL A 80 4.69 -7.56 -9.25
N GLU A 81 5.03 -7.41 -10.52
CA GLU A 81 6.34 -7.80 -11.07
C GLU A 81 7.49 -7.05 -10.39
N TYR A 82 7.29 -5.76 -10.06
CA TYR A 82 8.27 -4.97 -9.33
C TYR A 82 8.52 -5.52 -7.93
N LEU A 83 7.46 -5.82 -7.17
CA LEU A 83 7.55 -6.31 -5.79
C LEU A 83 8.08 -7.74 -5.71
N GLN A 84 7.71 -8.62 -6.65
CA GLN A 84 8.15 -10.01 -6.70
C GLN A 84 9.66 -10.18 -6.87
N LYS A 85 10.38 -9.14 -7.34
CA LYS A 85 11.85 -9.17 -7.43
C LYS A 85 12.54 -9.23 -6.08
N ASN A 86 11.92 -8.67 -5.03
CA ASN A 86 12.57 -8.49 -3.72
C ASN A 86 11.74 -9.06 -2.55
N PHE A 87 10.45 -9.28 -2.74
CA PHE A 87 9.53 -9.67 -1.66
C PHE A 87 8.66 -10.85 -2.06
N LYS A 88 8.25 -11.61 -1.05
CA LYS A 88 7.19 -12.60 -1.23
C LYS A 88 5.84 -11.89 -1.35
N VAL A 89 5.23 -11.98 -2.53
CA VAL A 89 3.92 -11.41 -2.83
C VAL A 89 2.85 -12.50 -2.74
N VAL A 90 1.76 -12.21 -2.03
CA VAL A 90 0.58 -13.07 -1.89
C VAL A 90 -0.65 -12.32 -2.40
N PHE A 91 -1.54 -13.02 -3.09
CA PHE A 91 -2.81 -12.46 -3.52
C PHE A 91 -3.94 -12.84 -2.56
N ALA A 92 -4.78 -11.89 -2.21
CA ALA A 92 -5.98 -12.10 -1.42
C ALA A 92 -7.24 -11.73 -2.22
N GLN A 93 -8.34 -12.43 -1.96
CA GLN A 93 -9.66 -11.97 -2.39
C GLN A 93 -9.96 -10.62 -1.73
N THR A 94 -10.75 -9.77 -2.40
CA THR A 94 -11.10 -8.45 -1.87
C THR A 94 -11.72 -8.51 -0.48
N GLY A 95 -11.56 -7.41 0.25
CA GLY A 95 -12.01 -7.29 1.62
C GLY A 95 -10.88 -7.47 2.62
N VAL A 96 -10.73 -6.48 3.49
CA VAL A 96 -9.64 -6.32 4.47
C VAL A 96 -9.42 -7.56 5.33
N LYS A 97 -10.48 -8.29 5.70
CA LYS A 97 -10.36 -9.52 6.49
C LYS A 97 -9.47 -10.57 5.82
N ASN A 98 -9.56 -10.70 4.50
CA ASN A 98 -8.73 -11.62 3.73
C ASN A 98 -7.28 -11.12 3.69
N PHE A 99 -7.08 -9.82 3.45
CA PHE A 99 -5.74 -9.20 3.42
C PHE A 99 -5.02 -9.38 4.75
N VAL A 100 -5.70 -9.08 5.86
CA VAL A 100 -5.15 -9.24 7.22
C VAL A 100 -4.82 -10.70 7.51
N ARG A 101 -5.64 -11.66 7.06
CA ARG A 101 -5.37 -13.09 7.25
C ARG A 101 -4.06 -13.50 6.56
N GLU A 102 -3.86 -13.09 5.31
CA GLU A 102 -2.63 -13.42 4.58
C GLU A 102 -1.41 -12.66 5.15
N ALA A 103 -1.58 -11.40 5.58
CA ALA A 103 -0.52 -10.58 6.14
C ALA A 103 0.03 -11.15 7.46
N ARG A 104 -0.81 -11.85 8.24
CA ARG A 104 -0.42 -12.56 9.47
C ARG A 104 0.50 -13.76 9.25
N SER A 105 0.75 -14.18 8.01
CA SER A 105 1.73 -15.23 7.69
C SER A 105 3.19 -14.73 7.70
N PHE A 106 3.39 -13.43 7.92
CA PHE A 106 4.69 -12.76 7.96
C PHE A 106 4.93 -12.08 9.31
N ASP A 107 6.20 -11.87 9.65
CA ASP A 107 6.59 -11.02 10.79
C ASP A 107 6.23 -9.56 10.52
N VAL A 108 6.40 -9.11 9.27
CA VAL A 108 5.90 -7.84 8.76
C VAL A 108 5.11 -8.07 7.46
N GLY A 109 3.80 -7.89 7.52
CA GLY A 109 2.91 -8.02 6.37
C GLY A 109 2.38 -6.66 5.92
N VAL A 110 2.85 -6.15 4.78
CA VAL A 110 2.32 -4.92 4.16
C VAL A 110 1.17 -5.29 3.24
N TYR A 111 0.01 -4.65 3.38
CA TYR A 111 -1.16 -5.02 2.60
C TYR A 111 -1.95 -3.80 2.16
N TYR A 112 -2.22 -3.67 0.85
CA TYR A 112 -3.01 -2.58 0.29
C TYR A 112 -3.86 -3.06 -0.88
N GLU A 113 -5.09 -2.56 -0.94
CA GLU A 113 -5.95 -2.63 -2.12
C GLU A 113 -5.71 -1.40 -3.02
N PRO A 114 -5.84 -1.51 -4.35
CA PRO A 114 -5.61 -0.39 -5.27
C PRO A 114 -6.51 0.84 -5.06
N ASN A 115 -7.58 0.72 -4.27
CA ASN A 115 -8.46 1.82 -3.88
C ASN A 115 -7.86 2.72 -2.78
N GLY A 116 -6.73 2.34 -2.18
CA GLY A 116 -6.04 3.09 -1.13
C GLY A 116 -6.34 2.61 0.28
N HIS A 117 -7.11 1.53 0.46
CA HIS A 117 -7.28 0.89 1.77
C HIS A 117 -6.10 -0.05 2.01
N GLY A 118 -5.37 0.15 3.09
CA GLY A 118 -4.33 -0.77 3.49
C GLY A 118 -3.71 -0.42 4.83
N SER A 119 -2.86 -1.31 5.32
CA SER A 119 -2.07 -1.08 6.52
C SER A 119 -0.87 -2.03 6.56
N ILE A 120 -0.22 -2.08 7.72
CA ILE A 120 0.90 -2.96 7.99
C ILE A 120 0.53 -3.81 9.21
N HIS A 121 0.73 -5.11 9.10
CA HIS A 121 0.68 -6.03 10.22
C HIS A 121 2.09 -6.30 10.74
N PHE A 122 2.28 -6.20 12.06
CA PHE A 122 3.48 -6.66 12.75
C PHE A 122 3.11 -7.83 13.65
N SER A 123 3.85 -8.93 13.52
CA SER A 123 3.65 -10.10 14.39
C SER A 123 4.08 -9.79 15.81
N ARG A 124 3.54 -10.53 16.78
CA ARG A 124 3.95 -10.37 18.18
C ARG A 124 5.45 -10.65 18.36
N LYS A 125 5.94 -11.70 17.68
CA LYS A 125 7.36 -12.09 17.67
C LYS A 125 8.28 -10.99 17.16
N PHE A 126 7.85 -10.18 16.20
CA PHE A 126 8.66 -9.06 15.70
C PHE A 126 8.77 -7.91 16.71
N LEU A 127 7.77 -7.75 17.58
CA LEU A 127 7.68 -6.66 18.54
C LEU A 127 8.31 -6.97 19.91
N ASP A 128 8.61 -8.24 20.17
CA ASP A 128 9.27 -8.72 21.39
C ASP A 128 10.80 -8.72 21.22
#